data_AF-A0A957ZK34-F1
#
_entry.id   AF-A0A957ZK34-F1
#
_cell.length_a   1.000
_cell.length_b   1.000
_cell.length_c   1.000
_cell.angle_alpha   90.00
_cell.angle_beta   90.00
_cell.angle_gamma   90.00
#
_symmetry.space_group_name_H-M   'P 1'
#
loop_
_entity.id
_entity.type
_entity.pdbx_description
1 polymer ?
#
loop_
_entity_poly.entity_id
_entity_poly.type
_entity_poly.pdbx_seq_one_letter_code
_entity_poly.pdbx_strand_id
1 'polypeptide(L)'
;MQRLGDRFRAWAAHDWWQRLVSPAAVSGLALTTILAWSAGSALPDGRLHLWFLDVGQGDGILIQTPSGRQVLIDGGASPEALFSELGTVMPFWDRTIDLLLLTHPDGDHMA
;
A
#
# COMPACT_ATOMS: atom_id res chain seq x y z
N MET A 1 30.10 -46.29 22.90
CA MET A 1 29.68 -45.76 21.60
C MET A 1 28.16 -45.55 21.44
N GLN A 2 27.28 -46.18 22.25
CA GLN A 2 25.82 -46.03 22.15
C GLN A 2 25.28 -44.64 22.55
N ARG A 3 25.83 -44.02 23.61
CA ARG A 3 25.36 -42.70 24.12
C ARG A 3 25.44 -41.53 23.14
N LEU A 4 26.28 -41.61 22.11
CA LEU A 4 26.45 -40.55 21.10
C LEU A 4 25.33 -40.61 20.04
N GLY A 5 24.88 -41.82 19.70
CA GLY A 5 23.77 -42.03 18.77
C GLY A 5 22.42 -41.60 19.35
N ASP A 6 22.19 -41.81 20.65
CA ASP A 6 20.94 -41.45 21.31
C ASP A 6 20.76 -39.93 21.41
N ARG A 7 21.85 -39.19 21.62
CA ARG A 7 21.84 -37.71 21.58
C ARG A 7 21.54 -37.17 20.18
N PHE A 8 22.03 -37.83 19.14
CA PHE A 8 21.77 -37.45 17.76
C PHE A 8 20.31 -37.74 17.36
N ARG A 9 19.76 -38.87 17.82
CA ARG A 9 18.33 -39.21 17.65
C ARG A 9 17.41 -38.27 18.44
N ALA A 10 17.78 -37.86 19.65
CA ALA A 10 17.02 -36.89 20.45
C ALA A 10 17.10 -35.45 19.89
N TRP A 11 18.16 -35.10 19.17
CA TRP A 11 18.29 -33.85 18.42
C TRP A 11 17.47 -33.87 17.11
N ALA A 12 17.44 -35.02 16.41
CA ALA A 12 16.64 -35.22 15.20
C ALA A 12 15.13 -35.39 15.49
N ALA A 13 14.76 -35.95 16.63
CA ALA A 13 13.37 -36.11 17.09
C ALA A 13 12.82 -34.85 17.80
N HIS A 14 13.50 -33.72 17.67
CA HIS A 14 13.17 -32.51 18.40
C HIS A 14 12.20 -31.66 17.56
N ASP A 15 10.99 -31.41 18.09
CA ASP A 15 9.83 -30.80 17.41
C ASP A 15 10.01 -29.35 16.93
N TRP A 16 11.21 -28.77 17.09
CA TRP A 16 11.51 -27.40 16.65
C TRP A 16 11.30 -27.22 15.14
N TRP A 17 11.51 -28.28 14.34
CA TRP A 17 11.24 -28.24 12.90
C TRP A 17 9.73 -28.18 12.61
N GLN A 18 8.91 -28.95 13.33
CA GLN A 18 7.44 -28.89 13.20
C GLN A 18 6.87 -27.53 13.61
N ARG A 19 7.53 -26.81 14.52
CA ARG A 19 7.17 -25.44 14.89
C ARG A 19 7.52 -24.42 13.80
N LEU A 20 8.67 -24.58 13.15
CA LEU A 20 9.12 -23.70 12.07
C LEU A 20 8.29 -23.84 10.78
N VAL A 21 7.78 -25.05 10.48
CA VAL A 21 6.84 -25.28 9.37
C VAL A 21 5.38 -25.45 9.82
N SER A 22 5.04 -24.96 11.01
CA SER A 22 3.64 -24.97 11.47
C SER A 22 2.78 -24.11 10.53
N PRO A 23 1.50 -24.47 10.27
CA PRO A 23 0.63 -23.66 9.41
C PRO A 23 0.55 -22.19 9.85
N ALA A 24 0.55 -21.93 11.16
CA ALA A 24 0.57 -20.58 11.69
C ALA A 24 1.86 -19.80 11.33
N ALA A 25 3.03 -20.45 11.40
CA ALA A 25 4.31 -19.82 11.01
C ALA A 25 4.34 -19.54 9.50
N VAL A 26 3.88 -20.48 8.68
CA VAL A 26 3.80 -20.31 7.22
C VAL A 26 2.81 -19.21 6.84
N SER A 27 1.61 -19.19 7.42
CA SER A 27 0.61 -18.14 7.18
C SER A 27 1.10 -16.78 7.64
N GLY A 28 1.79 -16.71 8.79
CA GLY A 28 2.40 -15.48 9.29
C GLY A 28 3.45 -14.95 8.31
N LEU A 29 4.36 -15.81 7.83
CA LEU A 29 5.37 -15.44 6.83
C LEU A 29 4.75 -15.02 5.49
N ALA A 30 3.71 -15.72 5.05
CA ALA A 30 2.99 -15.37 3.82
C ALA A 30 2.35 -13.99 3.93
N LEU A 31 1.65 -13.72 5.05
CA LEU A 31 1.03 -12.42 5.30
C LEU A 31 2.07 -11.29 5.34
N THR A 32 3.17 -11.47 6.09
CA THR A 32 4.22 -10.44 6.16
C THR A 32 4.88 -10.20 4.81
N THR A 33 5.08 -11.25 4.02
CA THR A 33 5.61 -11.13 2.66
C THR A 33 4.65 -10.36 1.77
N ILE A 34 3.35 -10.70 1.77
CA ILE A 34 2.33 -10.00 0.98
C ILE A 34 2.28 -8.51 1.36
N LEU A 35 2.28 -8.20 2.67
CA LEU A 35 2.26 -6.82 3.14
C LEU A 35 3.54 -6.05 2.75
N ALA A 36 4.71 -6.68 2.86
CA ALA A 36 5.98 -6.08 2.45
C ALA A 36 6.02 -5.77 0.96
N TRP A 37 5.56 -6.71 0.12
CA TRP A 37 5.47 -6.51 -1.33
C TRP A 37 4.45 -5.42 -1.69
N SER A 38 3.27 -5.42 -1.06
CA SER A 38 2.24 -4.41 -1.27
C SER A 38 2.72 -3.00 -0.88
N ALA A 39 3.42 -2.87 0.25
CA ALA A 39 4.02 -1.61 0.66
C ALA A 39 5.16 -1.17 -0.26
N GLY A 40 6.00 -2.10 -0.70
CA GLY A 40 7.10 -1.83 -1.63
C GLY A 40 6.62 -1.40 -3.02
N SER A 41 5.54 -2.00 -3.54
CA SER A 41 4.96 -1.63 -4.84
C SER A 41 4.27 -0.26 -4.83
N ALA A 42 3.91 0.24 -3.65
CA ALA A 42 3.30 1.55 -3.47
C ALA A 42 4.33 2.70 -3.39
N LEU A 43 5.64 2.39 -3.36
CA LEU A 43 6.67 3.41 -3.34
C LEU A 43 6.75 4.14 -4.69
N PRO A 44 7.16 5.42 -4.70
CA PRO A 44 7.40 6.16 -5.95
C PRO A 44 8.41 5.42 -6.83
N ASP A 45 8.08 5.27 -8.11
CA ASP A 45 8.91 4.56 -9.10
C ASP A 45 9.94 5.47 -9.80
N GLY A 46 10.07 6.72 -9.34
CA GLY A 46 10.95 7.72 -9.93
C GLY A 46 10.40 8.39 -11.19
N ARG A 47 9.10 8.23 -11.50
CA ARG A 47 8.44 8.88 -12.64
C ARG A 47 7.41 9.91 -12.18
N LEU A 48 7.07 10.82 -13.10
CA LEU A 48 5.94 11.70 -12.94
C LEU A 48 4.69 10.95 -13.39
N HIS A 49 3.69 10.88 -12.51
CA HIS A 49 2.39 10.30 -12.80
C HIS A 49 1.31 11.38 -12.77
N LEU A 50 0.36 11.27 -13.69
CA LEU A 50 -0.81 12.12 -13.75
C LEU A 50 -2.03 11.20 -13.88
N TRP A 51 -3.01 11.40 -13.01
CA TRP A 51 -4.29 10.71 -13.07
C TRP A 51 -5.39 11.75 -13.24
N PHE A 52 -6.18 11.58 -14.30
CA PHE A 52 -7.39 12.35 -14.54
C PHE A 52 -8.54 11.56 -13.91
N LEU A 53 -9.10 12.12 -12.84
CA LEU A 53 -10.06 11.44 -11.97
C LEU A 53 -11.48 11.69 -12.51
N ASP A 54 -12.29 10.63 -12.58
CA ASP A 54 -13.70 10.77 -12.94
C ASP A 54 -14.52 11.22 -11.72
N VAL A 55 -14.46 12.52 -11.44
CA VAL A 55 -15.17 13.16 -10.31
C VAL A 55 -16.62 13.55 -10.66
N GLY A 56 -17.12 13.11 -11.82
CA GLY A 56 -18.42 13.51 -12.34
C GLY A 56 -18.41 14.94 -12.92
N GLN A 57 -18.93 15.91 -12.17
CA GLN A 57 -18.94 17.31 -12.61
C GLN A 57 -17.68 18.04 -12.11
N GLY A 58 -17.00 18.71 -13.04
CA GLY A 58 -15.80 19.50 -12.76
C GLY A 58 -14.53 18.75 -13.15
N ASP A 59 -13.39 19.25 -12.66
CA ASP A 59 -12.08 18.68 -12.91
C ASP A 59 -11.49 18.08 -11.62
N GLY A 60 -10.68 17.03 -11.78
CA GLY A 60 -9.91 16.41 -10.70
C GLY A 60 -8.66 15.77 -11.29
N ILE A 61 -7.49 16.26 -10.91
CA ILE A 61 -6.20 15.74 -11.41
C ILE A 61 -5.26 15.50 -10.24
N LEU A 62 -4.85 14.26 -10.05
CA LEU A 62 -3.76 13.93 -9.12
C LEU A 62 -2.43 13.90 -9.89
N ILE A 63 -1.42 14.58 -9.35
CA ILE A 63 -0.05 14.55 -9.83
C ILE A 63 0.82 13.94 -8.73
N GLN A 64 1.59 12.90 -9.06
CA GLN A 64 2.65 12.40 -8.20
C GLN A 64 4.01 12.65 -8.85
N THR A 65 4.86 13.40 -8.16
CA THR A 65 6.23 13.68 -8.63
C THR A 65 7.11 12.43 -8.56
N PRO A 66 8.26 12.40 -9.27
CA PRO A 66 9.26 11.34 -9.12
C PRO A 66 9.73 11.08 -7.68
N SER A 67 9.65 12.11 -6.80
CA SER A 67 10.02 11.99 -5.39
C SER A 67 8.84 11.59 -4.48
N GLY A 68 7.67 11.30 -5.06
CA GLY A 68 6.47 10.91 -4.32
C GLY A 68 5.62 12.06 -3.78
N ARG A 69 5.91 13.32 -4.13
CA ARG A 69 5.08 14.44 -3.69
C ARG A 69 3.77 14.47 -4.45
N GLN A 70 2.68 14.77 -3.77
CA GLN A 70 1.33 14.69 -4.31
C GLN A 70 0.71 16.07 -4.43
N VAL A 71 0.29 16.43 -5.64
CA VAL A 71 -0.46 17.65 -5.91
C VAL A 71 -1.82 17.26 -6.45
N LEU A 72 -2.88 17.70 -5.78
CA LEU A 72 -4.23 17.58 -6.28
C LEU A 72 -4.63 18.91 -6.92
N ILE A 73 -5.13 18.86 -8.15
CA ILE A 73 -5.70 20.00 -8.86
C ILE A 73 -7.21 19.78 -8.93
N ASP A 74 -7.96 20.71 -8.34
CA ASP A 74 -9.42 20.64 -8.18
C ASP A 74 -9.90 19.32 -7.54
N GLY A 75 -11.22 19.14 -7.42
CA GLY A 75 -11.79 17.93 -6.81
C GLY A 75 -13.17 17.56 -7.32
N GLY A 76 -13.69 18.30 -8.30
CA GLY A 76 -15.09 18.26 -8.71
C GLY A 76 -16.08 18.54 -7.58
N ALA A 77 -17.36 18.42 -7.92
CA ALA A 77 -18.46 18.79 -7.01
C ALA A 77 -18.79 17.73 -5.94
N SER A 78 -18.31 16.49 -6.08
CA SER A 78 -18.63 15.38 -5.17
C SER A 78 -17.38 14.88 -4.44
N PRO A 79 -17.28 15.11 -3.11
CA PRO A 79 -16.21 14.51 -2.31
C PRO A 79 -16.23 12.98 -2.37
N GLU A 80 -17.41 12.35 -2.44
CA GLU A 80 -17.51 10.89 -2.53
C GLU A 80 -16.91 10.34 -3.82
N ALA A 81 -17.19 10.99 -4.95
CA ALA A 81 -16.60 10.62 -6.24
C ALA A 81 -15.07 10.79 -6.21
N LEU A 82 -14.60 11.94 -5.70
CA LEU A 82 -13.17 12.21 -5.55
C LEU A 82 -12.46 11.15 -4.69
N PHE A 83 -12.98 10.84 -3.50
CA PHE A 83 -12.36 9.86 -2.63
C PHE A 83 -12.41 8.43 -3.19
N SER A 84 -13.46 8.10 -3.94
CA SER A 84 -13.55 6.83 -4.66
C SER A 84 -12.41 6.72 -5.67
N GLU A 85 -12.23 7.74 -6.52
CA GLU A 85 -11.20 7.76 -7.56
C GLU A 85 -9.79 7.79 -6.96
N LEU A 86 -9.55 8.60 -5.93
CA LEU A 86 -8.27 8.60 -5.20
C LEU A 86 -7.96 7.23 -4.62
N GLY A 87 -8.96 6.51 -4.11
CA GLY A 87 -8.81 5.15 -3.59
C GLY A 87 -8.40 4.10 -4.65
N THR A 88 -8.52 4.41 -5.94
CA THR A 88 -8.06 3.53 -7.03
C THR A 88 -6.59 3.73 -7.39
N VAL A 89 -6.03 4.92 -7.12
CA VAL A 89 -4.67 5.31 -7.51
C VAL A 89 -3.72 5.49 -6.33
N MET A 90 -4.25 5.70 -5.13
CA MET A 90 -3.49 5.83 -3.89
C MET A 90 -3.58 4.55 -3.06
N PRO A 91 -2.51 4.18 -2.32
CA PRO A 91 -2.59 3.12 -1.32
C PRO A 91 -3.64 3.47 -0.26
N PHE A 92 -4.41 2.49 0.21
CA PHE A 92 -5.52 2.72 1.15
C PHE A 92 -5.09 3.38 2.49
N TRP A 93 -3.81 3.30 2.84
CA TRP A 93 -3.23 3.90 4.04
C TRP A 93 -2.68 5.30 3.80
N ASP A 94 -2.51 5.72 2.55
CA ASP A 94 -2.05 7.06 2.21
C ASP A 94 -3.20 8.05 2.38
N ARG A 95 -2.92 9.14 3.10
CA ARG A 95 -3.86 10.22 3.41
C ARG A 95 -3.22 11.57 3.22
N THR A 96 -2.19 11.65 2.38
CA THR A 96 -1.36 12.84 2.22
C THR A 96 -1.53 13.43 0.84
N ILE A 97 -1.79 14.74 0.81
CA ILE A 97 -1.71 15.58 -0.37
C ILE A 97 -0.83 16.77 0.04
N ASP A 98 0.31 16.96 -0.62
CA ASP A 98 1.28 18.01 -0.26
C ASP A 98 0.80 19.40 -0.68
N LEU A 99 0.00 19.47 -1.74
CA LEU A 99 -0.52 20.71 -2.28
C LEU A 99 -1.89 20.46 -2.93
N LEU A 100 -2.86 21.30 -2.58
CA LEU A 100 -4.11 21.44 -3.30
C LEU A 100 -4.08 22.74 -4.11
N LEU A 101 -4.30 22.64 -5.42
CA LEU A 101 -4.42 23.77 -6.32
C LEU A 101 -5.86 23.86 -6.81
N LEU A 102 -6.53 24.96 -6.50
CA LEU A 102 -7.88 25.24 -6.98
C LEU A 102 -7.78 26.20 -8.17
N THR A 103 -8.29 25.78 -9.33
CA THR A 103 -8.21 26.59 -10.55
C THR A 103 -9.15 27.78 -10.50
N HIS A 104 -10.35 27.60 -9.93
CA HIS A 104 -11.33 28.66 -9.67
C HIS A 104 -11.97 28.48 -8.30
N PRO A 105 -12.37 29.57 -7.62
CA PRO A 105 -12.98 29.54 -6.29
C PRO A 105 -14.49 29.23 -6.32
N ASP A 106 -14.99 28.57 -7.37
CA ASP A 106 -16.40 28.23 -7.48
C ASP A 106 -16.75 27.02 -6.59
N GLY A 107 -17.98 26.99 -6.08
CA GLY A 107 -18.42 26.04 -5.05
C GLY A 107 -18.46 24.57 -5.50
N ASP A 108 -18.31 24.31 -6.80
CA ASP A 108 -18.11 22.99 -7.40
C ASP A 108 -16.64 22.52 -7.39
N HIS A 109 -15.75 23.28 -6.73
CA HIS A 109 -14.35 22.93 -6.50
C HIS A 109 -13.95 22.89 -5.00
N MET A 110 -14.88 23.18 -4.08
CA MET A 110 -14.65 23.24 -2.63
C MET A 110 -15.47 22.16 -1.89
N ALA A 111 -14.99 20.93 -1.95
CA ALA A 111 -15.48 19.79 -1.17
C ALA A 111 -14.67 19.59 0.12
#